data_AF-A0A7C3J955-F1
#
_entry.id   AF-A0A7C3J955-F1
#
_cell.length_a   1.000
_cell.length_b   1.000
_cell.length_c   1.000
_cell.angle_alpha   90.00
_cell.angle_beta   90.00
_cell.angle_gamma   90.00
#
_symmetry.space_group_name_H-M   'P 1'
#
loop_
_entity.id
_entity.type
_entity.pdbx_description
1 polymer ?
#
loop_
_entity_poly.entity_id
_entity_poly.type
_entity_poly.pdbx_seq_one_letter_code
_entity_poly.pdbx_strand_id
1 'polypeptide(L)'
;ELGLKAGIEHIAISFVRSGASIDEVRSVTQNKMKIISKVECIDALEHINEIIQKSDFILIDRGDLSKEIPIEKIPFTQKIIIYKARRYNTGVFVATNLLETMIEKKNPTRAEVHDVINTIVDGAMGLTLAAETAIGKHPMECINTLNKLIQHAELVVNGSQPDSLEYGFIRGLEASPYLLKNVTSTLVPPHGGKLVNRVLAHPPEKSYLDAIPKIQLDYNKQMDVEQIGVGTYSPLEGFMGQEDFLSVLISLRLANGVIWPLPIVLDVSEETANALSIGEVVGLTDEAGDVMALLHLGEKYRFDKEDTAKKIYGTDCRDHPGVRMIYDMQPVLLAGPVDLLRGRRSETRAYELTPKQLRRLFEDRGWAKVLGFHTRNIPHRGHEFIQLKAMEDENCDGLLIQPVVGKKKPGDFKPEYIIKSYEKMIKNFYPKEKVVFAAFSTFSRYAGPREALFTALCRKNFGCSHFVIGRDHTGVGSYYDPYASHRIFDHFPDLGIKIVKFNEIFYSKRLNHYVQENGRPLDDESDRLSLISGSQARAMFLRGERPPSWFMRPEISNIVLDAVKNGEQVFEN
;
A
#
# COMPACT_ATOMS: atom_id res chain seq x y z
N GLU A 1 -31.72 24.46 19.67
CA GLU A 1 -33.07 25.00 20.00
C GLU A 1 -33.76 24.34 21.20
N LEU A 2 -33.96 23.02 21.20
CA LEU A 2 -34.59 22.32 22.35
C LEU A 2 -33.85 22.60 23.67
N GLY A 3 -32.51 22.50 23.65
CA GLY A 3 -31.67 22.84 24.80
C GLY A 3 -31.87 24.27 25.31
N LEU A 4 -31.99 25.25 24.41
CA LEU A 4 -32.26 26.65 24.79
C LEU A 4 -33.61 26.80 25.49
N LYS A 5 -34.66 26.12 25.00
CA LYS A 5 -35.99 26.14 25.63
C LYS A 5 -35.98 25.48 27.01
N ALA A 6 -35.16 24.44 27.16
CA ALA A 6 -34.99 23.71 28.42
C ALA A 6 -33.99 24.37 29.39
N GLY A 7 -33.39 25.52 29.04
CA GLY A 7 -32.41 26.20 29.89
C GLY A 7 -31.07 25.47 30.03
N ILE A 8 -30.72 24.60 29.07
CA ILE A 8 -29.43 23.91 29.06
C ILE A 8 -28.32 24.93 28.78
N GLU A 9 -27.30 24.94 29.62
CA GLU A 9 -26.18 25.90 29.54
C GLU A 9 -25.02 25.42 28.67
N HIS A 10 -24.85 24.10 28.51
CA HIS A 10 -23.73 23.49 27.82
C HIS A 10 -24.19 22.57 26.70
N ILE A 11 -23.51 22.60 25.55
CA ILE A 11 -23.74 21.70 24.43
C ILE A 11 -22.42 21.08 23.98
N ALA A 12 -22.41 19.76 23.83
CA ALA A 12 -21.30 19.04 23.23
C ALA A 12 -21.57 18.83 21.74
N ILE A 13 -20.57 19.09 20.90
CA ILE A 13 -20.63 18.85 19.45
C ILE A 13 -19.74 17.66 19.13
N SER A 14 -20.32 16.60 18.56
CA SER A 14 -19.58 15.41 18.15
C SER A 14 -18.98 15.56 16.75
N PHE A 15 -17.86 14.88 16.51
CA PHE A 15 -17.13 14.79 15.25
C PHE A 15 -16.85 16.17 14.63
N VAL A 16 -16.37 17.12 15.44
CA VAL A 16 -16.04 18.47 14.97
C VAL A 16 -14.90 18.38 13.97
N ARG A 17 -15.11 18.82 12.73
CA ARG A 17 -14.12 18.75 11.65
C ARG A 17 -13.32 20.04 11.45
N SER A 18 -13.92 21.18 11.76
CA SER A 18 -13.31 22.49 11.60
C SER A 18 -13.98 23.53 12.50
N GLY A 19 -13.40 24.73 12.58
CA GLY A 19 -14.01 25.81 13.34
C GLY A 19 -15.34 26.30 12.75
N ALA A 20 -15.59 26.09 11.45
CA ALA A 20 -16.87 26.43 10.82
C ALA A 20 -18.05 25.65 11.43
N SER A 21 -17.84 24.39 11.84
CA SER A 21 -18.87 23.60 12.54
C SER A 21 -19.26 24.23 13.89
N ILE A 22 -18.31 24.87 14.56
CA ILE A 22 -18.54 25.55 15.84
C ILE A 22 -19.31 26.86 15.60
N ASP A 23 -18.94 27.61 14.57
CA ASP A 23 -19.60 28.86 14.20
C ASP A 23 -21.09 28.64 13.89
N GLU A 24 -21.43 27.53 13.23
CA GLU A 24 -22.82 27.14 12.98
C GLU A 24 -23.61 26.96 14.29
N VAL A 25 -23.05 26.22 15.25
CA VAL A 25 -23.70 26.01 16.55
C VAL A 25 -23.76 27.30 17.37
N ARG A 26 -22.74 28.16 17.30
CA ARG A 26 -22.77 29.50 17.92
C ARG A 26 -23.91 30.35 17.37
N SER A 27 -24.08 30.35 16.06
CA SER A 27 -25.16 31.07 15.37
C SER A 27 -26.53 30.59 15.84
N VAL A 28 -26.77 29.28 15.81
CA VAL A 28 -28.05 28.66 16.23
C VAL A 28 -28.32 28.89 17.73
N THR A 29 -27.29 28.85 18.57
CA THR A 29 -27.42 29.06 20.01
C THR A 29 -27.45 30.54 20.42
N GLN A 30 -27.22 31.46 19.48
CA GLN A 30 -27.05 32.89 19.73
C GLN A 30 -26.02 33.17 20.84
N ASN A 31 -24.96 32.35 20.91
CA ASN A 31 -23.94 32.39 21.96
C ASN A 31 -24.45 32.18 23.40
N LYS A 32 -25.68 31.69 23.59
CA LYS A 32 -26.28 31.48 24.93
C LYS A 32 -25.80 30.20 25.61
N MET A 33 -25.28 29.25 24.84
CA MET A 33 -24.75 27.98 25.34
C MET A 33 -23.23 27.94 25.22
N LYS A 34 -22.59 27.37 26.23
CA LYS A 34 -21.18 27.01 26.22
C LYS A 34 -20.96 25.76 25.37
N ILE A 35 -19.95 25.80 24.51
CA ILE A 35 -19.67 24.74 23.53
C ILE A 35 -18.49 23.88 23.99
N ILE A 36 -18.73 22.58 24.07
CA ILE A 36 -17.71 21.55 24.27
C ILE A 36 -17.49 20.85 22.92
N SER A 37 -16.37 21.13 22.25
CA SER A 37 -16.07 20.50 20.96
C SER A 37 -15.36 19.16 21.18
N LYS A 38 -15.97 18.07 20.72
CA LYS A 38 -15.36 16.74 20.81
C LYS A 38 -14.33 16.55 19.68
N VAL A 39 -13.11 16.22 20.05
CA VAL A 39 -12.01 15.86 19.13
C VAL A 39 -12.00 14.33 18.98
N GLU A 40 -12.52 13.86 17.85
CA GLU A 40 -12.84 12.44 17.61
C GLU A 40 -12.32 11.93 16.26
N CYS A 41 -11.86 12.82 15.37
CA CYS A 41 -11.47 12.48 14.01
C CYS A 41 -10.20 13.19 13.55
N ILE A 42 -9.60 12.70 12.47
CA ILE A 42 -8.35 13.26 11.91
C ILE A 42 -8.52 14.70 11.41
N ASP A 43 -9.67 15.05 10.83
CA ASP A 43 -9.99 16.42 10.39
C ASP A 43 -9.90 17.41 11.56
N ALA A 44 -10.33 16.98 12.75
CA ALA A 44 -10.23 17.76 13.98
C ALA A 44 -8.78 18.04 14.37
N LEU A 45 -7.87 17.08 14.14
CA LEU A 45 -6.44 17.24 14.41
C LEU A 45 -5.78 18.19 13.41
N GLU A 46 -6.20 18.15 12.14
CA GLU A 46 -5.75 19.08 11.09
C GLU A 46 -6.12 20.53 11.42
N HIS A 47 -7.34 20.76 11.92
CA HIS A 47 -7.86 22.08 12.25
C HIS A 47 -7.83 22.42 13.74
N ILE A 48 -7.03 21.70 14.54
CA ILE A 48 -7.12 21.72 16.00
C ILE A 48 -6.96 23.12 16.61
N ASN A 49 -6.10 23.95 16.02
CA ASN A 49 -5.89 25.32 16.51
C ASN A 49 -7.14 26.18 16.36
N GLU A 50 -7.81 26.10 15.20
CA GLU A 50 -9.05 26.84 14.93
C GLU A 50 -10.18 26.37 15.86
N ILE A 51 -10.30 25.06 16.03
CA ILE A 51 -11.30 24.42 16.91
C ILE A 51 -11.11 24.89 18.35
N ILE A 52 -9.87 24.85 18.87
CA ILE A 52 -9.52 25.31 20.22
C ILE A 52 -9.91 26.77 20.44
N GLN A 53 -9.61 27.65 19.47
CA GLN A 53 -9.87 29.09 19.58
C GLN A 53 -11.37 29.44 19.62
N LYS A 54 -12.21 28.66 18.93
CA LYS A 54 -13.66 28.95 18.83
C LYS A 54 -14.51 28.24 19.90
N SER A 55 -13.95 27.24 20.57
CA SER A 55 -14.64 26.43 21.60
C SER A 55 -14.53 27.07 22.98
N ASP A 56 -15.52 26.86 23.86
CA ASP A 56 -15.34 27.16 25.29
C ASP A 56 -14.52 26.07 25.98
N PHE A 57 -14.76 24.81 25.59
CA PHE A 57 -14.05 23.65 26.08
C PHE A 57 -13.79 22.65 24.96
N ILE A 58 -12.76 21.83 25.13
CA ILE A 58 -12.47 20.67 24.30
C ILE A 58 -12.78 19.40 25.09
N LEU A 59 -13.27 18.37 24.42
CA LEU A 59 -13.32 17.01 24.95
C LEU A 59 -12.57 16.08 24.01
N ILE A 60 -11.51 15.44 24.49
CA ILE A 60 -10.76 14.43 23.72
C ILE A 60 -11.46 13.09 23.93
N ASP A 61 -12.05 12.54 22.87
CA ASP A 61 -12.64 11.20 22.88
C ASP A 61 -11.61 10.18 22.38
N ARG A 62 -10.93 9.51 23.31
CA ARG A 62 -9.81 8.61 22.97
C ARG A 62 -10.29 7.37 22.21
N GLY A 63 -11.49 6.88 22.53
CA GLY A 63 -12.09 5.72 21.92
C GLY A 63 -12.36 5.94 20.43
N ASP A 64 -13.03 7.04 20.08
CA ASP A 64 -13.28 7.35 18.67
C ASP A 64 -12.01 7.80 17.94
N LEU A 65 -11.16 8.62 18.58
CA LEU A 65 -9.90 9.06 17.96
C LEU A 65 -8.95 7.90 17.66
N SER A 66 -8.92 6.84 18.48
CA SER A 66 -8.07 5.66 18.26
C SER A 66 -8.47 4.81 17.04
N LYS A 67 -9.65 5.04 16.47
CA LYS A 67 -10.08 4.44 15.20
C LYS A 67 -9.52 5.19 13.99
N GLU A 68 -9.12 6.45 14.19
CA GLU A 68 -8.73 7.40 13.15
C GLU A 68 -7.21 7.55 13.07
N ILE A 69 -6.52 7.48 14.22
CA ILE A 69 -5.06 7.52 14.31
C ILE A 69 -4.50 6.26 15.00
N PRO A 70 -3.26 5.84 14.69
CA PRO A 70 -2.60 4.75 15.41
C PRO A 70 -2.64 4.93 16.93
N ILE A 71 -2.94 3.85 17.67
CA ILE A 71 -3.16 3.89 19.12
C ILE A 71 -1.92 4.40 19.88
N GLU A 72 -0.72 4.12 19.38
CA GLU A 72 0.54 4.61 19.95
C GLU A 72 0.69 6.14 19.88
N LYS A 73 -0.09 6.83 19.03
CA LYS A 73 -0.12 8.30 18.94
C LYS A 73 -1.08 8.94 19.93
N ILE A 74 -2.04 8.20 20.49
CA ILE A 74 -3.07 8.76 21.38
C ILE A 74 -2.46 9.47 22.60
N PRO A 75 -1.50 8.89 23.35
CA PRO A 75 -0.94 9.54 24.53
C PRO A 75 -0.29 10.90 24.22
N PHE A 76 0.48 10.98 23.12
CA PHE A 76 1.15 12.21 22.72
C PHE A 76 0.19 13.22 22.09
N THR A 77 -0.81 12.76 21.35
CA THR A 77 -1.87 13.62 20.79
C THR A 77 -2.65 14.32 21.90
N GLN A 78 -2.99 13.59 22.97
CA GLN A 78 -3.60 14.16 24.17
C GLN A 78 -2.73 15.26 24.78
N LYS A 79 -1.44 14.98 25.05
CA LYS A 79 -0.50 15.97 25.59
C LYS A 79 -0.40 17.22 24.71
N ILE A 80 -0.33 17.07 23.39
CA ILE A 80 -0.26 18.19 22.44
C ILE A 80 -1.55 19.02 22.48
N ILE A 81 -2.74 18.40 22.47
CA ILE A 81 -4.02 19.11 22.51
C ILE A 81 -4.16 19.87 23.83
N ILE A 82 -3.88 19.24 24.97
CA ILE A 82 -3.94 19.89 26.29
C ILE A 82 -2.97 21.07 26.34
N TYR A 83 -1.75 20.90 25.85
CA TYR A 83 -0.76 21.96 25.78
C TYR A 83 -1.22 23.14 24.91
N LYS A 84 -1.75 22.88 23.71
CA LYS A 84 -2.28 23.91 22.82
C LYS A 84 -3.46 24.63 23.43
N ALA A 85 -4.42 23.91 23.99
CA ALA A 85 -5.63 24.47 24.59
C ALA A 85 -5.30 25.40 25.77
N ARG A 86 -4.33 25.02 26.61
CA ARG A 86 -3.80 25.87 27.68
C ARG A 86 -3.29 27.22 27.18
N ARG A 87 -2.63 27.28 26.02
CA ARG A 87 -2.13 28.54 25.42
C ARG A 87 -3.26 29.50 25.01
N TYR A 88 -4.45 28.97 24.79
CA TYR A 88 -5.66 29.74 24.46
C TYR A 88 -6.61 29.88 25.66
N ASN A 89 -6.22 29.43 26.86
CA ASN A 89 -7.07 29.34 28.06
C ASN A 89 -8.36 28.51 27.85
N THR A 90 -8.33 27.54 26.94
CA THR A 90 -9.45 26.62 26.69
C THR A 90 -9.27 25.38 27.56
N GLY A 91 -10.28 25.03 28.35
CA GLY A 91 -10.27 23.84 29.20
C GLY A 91 -10.41 22.55 28.39
N VAL A 92 -9.77 21.47 28.82
CA VAL A 92 -9.81 20.17 28.13
C VAL A 92 -10.32 19.06 29.04
N PHE A 93 -11.40 18.42 28.64
CA PHE A 93 -11.88 17.17 29.20
C PHE A 93 -11.29 15.99 28.43
N VAL A 94 -11.02 14.89 29.12
CA VAL A 94 -10.59 13.63 28.49
C VAL A 94 -11.60 12.55 28.80
N ALA A 95 -12.06 11.84 27.78
CA ALA A 95 -13.08 10.81 27.88
C ALA A 95 -12.57 9.45 27.41
N THR A 96 -13.28 8.40 27.82
CA THR A 96 -13.12 6.99 27.40
C THR A 96 -11.79 6.33 27.79
N ASN A 97 -11.78 5.00 27.93
CA ASN A 97 -10.63 4.18 28.34
C ASN A 97 -9.94 4.62 29.65
N LEU A 98 -10.67 5.24 30.59
CA LEU A 98 -10.11 5.73 31.87
C LEU A 98 -10.09 4.62 32.92
N LEU A 99 -11.22 3.94 33.13
CA LEU A 99 -11.37 2.86 34.11
C LEU A 99 -12.20 1.71 33.50
N GLU A 100 -11.97 1.42 32.22
CA GLU A 100 -12.81 0.54 31.39
C GLU A 100 -12.97 -0.87 31.97
N THR A 101 -11.91 -1.41 32.58
CA THR A 101 -11.94 -2.70 33.29
C THR A 101 -13.00 -2.73 34.39
N MET A 102 -13.36 -1.57 34.96
CA MET A 102 -14.36 -1.44 36.01
C MET A 102 -15.81 -1.51 35.52
N ILE A 103 -16.05 -1.61 34.20
CA ILE A 103 -17.35 -2.02 33.66
C ILE A 103 -17.74 -3.38 34.22
N GLU A 104 -16.77 -4.31 34.27
CA GLU A 104 -16.98 -5.71 34.66
C GLU A 104 -16.38 -6.04 36.03
N LYS A 105 -15.31 -5.37 36.46
CA LYS A 105 -14.57 -5.67 37.70
C LYS A 105 -14.74 -4.57 38.74
N LYS A 106 -14.53 -4.90 40.02
CA LYS A 106 -14.60 -3.91 41.11
C LYS A 106 -13.40 -2.99 41.26
N ASN A 107 -12.26 -3.33 40.65
CA ASN A 107 -11.00 -2.60 40.79
C ASN A 107 -10.37 -2.37 39.41
N PRO A 108 -9.69 -1.23 39.19
CA PRO A 108 -8.97 -0.97 37.96
C PRO A 108 -7.63 -1.70 37.92
N THR A 109 -7.01 -1.71 36.75
CA THR A 109 -5.65 -2.16 36.53
C THR A 109 -4.62 -1.08 36.92
N ARG A 110 -3.36 -1.49 37.12
CA ARG A 110 -2.26 -0.52 37.33
C ARG A 110 -2.07 0.41 36.13
N ALA A 111 -2.34 -0.06 34.91
CA ALA A 111 -2.23 0.74 33.69
C ALA A 111 -3.27 1.86 33.66
N GLU A 112 -4.53 1.56 33.98
CA GLU A 112 -5.62 2.55 34.06
C GLU A 112 -5.38 3.59 35.15
N VAL A 113 -4.93 3.15 36.34
CA VAL A 113 -4.53 4.07 37.42
C VAL A 113 -3.43 5.01 36.95
N HIS A 114 -2.40 4.48 36.29
CA HIS A 114 -1.31 5.29 35.76
C HIS A 114 -1.79 6.28 34.69
N ASP A 115 -2.67 5.86 33.78
CA ASP A 115 -3.24 6.69 32.72
C ASP A 115 -4.08 7.86 33.28
N VAL A 116 -4.97 7.58 34.22
CA VAL A 116 -5.80 8.61 34.89
C VAL A 116 -4.92 9.65 35.58
N ILE A 117 -3.93 9.20 36.37
CA ILE A 117 -3.02 10.11 37.08
C ILE A 117 -2.24 10.97 36.10
N ASN A 118 -1.62 10.39 35.07
CA ASN A 118 -0.87 11.17 34.09
C ASN A 118 -1.76 12.13 33.30
N THR A 119 -2.99 11.74 32.97
CA THR A 119 -3.94 12.63 32.26
C THR A 119 -4.26 13.89 33.07
N ILE A 120 -4.37 13.76 34.41
CA ILE A 120 -4.56 14.91 35.30
C ILE A 120 -3.27 15.75 35.37
N VAL A 121 -2.11 15.10 35.55
CA VAL A 121 -0.80 15.77 35.59
C VAL A 121 -0.53 16.56 34.29
N ASP A 122 -0.90 16.00 33.15
CA ASP A 122 -0.80 16.63 31.82
C ASP A 122 -1.63 17.91 31.73
N GLY A 123 -2.68 18.01 32.54
CA GLY A 123 -3.51 19.20 32.62
C GLY A 123 -4.93 19.08 32.16
N ALA A 124 -5.48 17.88 32.07
CA ALA A 124 -6.90 17.73 31.85
C ALA A 124 -7.67 18.49 32.95
N MET A 125 -8.59 19.36 32.52
CA MET A 125 -9.50 20.09 33.40
C MET A 125 -10.52 19.16 34.06
N GLY A 126 -10.88 18.07 33.37
CA GLY A 126 -11.81 17.09 33.88
C GLY A 126 -11.73 15.78 33.12
N LEU A 127 -12.33 14.76 33.72
CA LEU A 127 -12.37 13.41 33.19
C LEU A 127 -13.83 12.97 33.01
N THR A 128 -14.12 12.29 31.91
CA THR A 128 -15.48 11.86 31.58
C THR A 128 -15.54 10.34 31.49
N LEU A 129 -16.26 9.72 32.43
CA LEU A 129 -16.60 8.30 32.37
C LEU A 129 -17.71 8.06 31.33
N ALA A 130 -17.68 6.91 30.67
CA ALA A 130 -18.62 6.56 29.62
C ALA A 130 -19.37 5.26 29.98
N ALA A 131 -18.97 4.14 29.39
CA ALA A 131 -19.60 2.84 29.62
C ALA A 131 -19.53 2.41 31.10
N GLU A 132 -18.49 2.83 31.82
CA GLU A 132 -18.27 2.52 33.23
C GLU A 132 -19.46 2.92 34.12
N THR A 133 -20.05 4.10 33.85
CA THR A 133 -21.19 4.62 34.62
C THR A 133 -22.52 4.39 33.93
N ALA A 134 -22.54 4.30 32.60
CA ALA A 134 -23.79 4.15 31.84
C ALA A 134 -24.34 2.72 31.88
N ILE A 135 -23.46 1.70 31.77
CA ILE A 135 -23.85 0.29 31.66
C ILE A 135 -23.03 -0.65 32.55
N GLY A 136 -22.03 -0.13 33.28
CA GLY A 136 -21.15 -0.93 34.13
C GLY A 136 -21.86 -1.55 35.33
N LYS A 137 -21.30 -2.65 35.83
CA LYS A 137 -21.79 -3.37 37.02
C LYS A 137 -21.44 -2.68 38.34
N HIS A 138 -20.47 -1.76 38.31
CA HIS A 138 -19.89 -1.11 39.48
C HIS A 138 -19.75 0.42 39.31
N PRO A 139 -20.83 1.14 38.94
CA PRO A 139 -20.75 2.56 38.58
C PRO A 139 -20.35 3.44 39.77
N MET A 140 -20.83 3.14 40.97
CA MET A 140 -20.51 3.91 42.18
C MET A 140 -19.07 3.67 42.64
N GLU A 141 -18.58 2.42 42.55
CA GLU A 141 -17.19 2.10 42.84
C GLU A 141 -16.24 2.76 41.84
N CYS A 142 -16.64 2.87 40.56
CA CYS A 142 -15.88 3.59 39.55
C CYS A 142 -15.76 5.08 39.88
N ILE A 143 -16.87 5.75 40.20
CA ILE A 143 -16.88 7.16 40.62
C ILE A 143 -16.00 7.36 41.88
N ASN A 144 -16.14 6.49 42.88
CA ASN A 144 -15.35 6.57 44.11
C ASN A 144 -13.85 6.37 43.86
N THR A 145 -13.50 5.47 42.93
CA THR A 145 -12.10 5.22 42.55
C THR A 145 -11.53 6.42 41.81
N LEU A 146 -12.26 6.96 40.83
CA LEU A 146 -11.84 8.14 40.07
C LEU A 146 -11.62 9.35 41.00
N ASN A 147 -12.53 9.60 41.94
CA ASN A 147 -12.39 10.67 42.93
C ASN A 147 -11.13 10.50 43.80
N LYS A 148 -10.83 9.27 44.24
CA LYS A 148 -9.60 9.00 45.01
C LYS A 148 -8.34 9.28 44.18
N LEU A 149 -8.35 8.92 42.89
CA LEU A 149 -7.23 9.17 41.99
C LEU A 149 -7.04 10.67 41.74
N ILE A 150 -8.12 11.42 41.53
CA ILE A 150 -8.10 12.88 41.39
C ILE A 150 -7.48 13.53 42.62
N GLN A 151 -7.97 13.18 43.81
CA GLN A 151 -7.41 13.69 45.07
C GLN A 151 -5.92 13.38 45.20
N HIS A 152 -5.47 12.18 44.83
CA HIS A 152 -4.05 11.83 44.87
C HIS A 152 -3.21 12.64 43.87
N ALA A 153 -3.70 12.84 42.64
CA ALA A 153 -3.01 13.63 41.64
C ALA A 153 -2.88 15.10 42.07
N GLU A 154 -3.94 15.68 42.65
CA GLU A 154 -3.95 17.06 43.14
C GLU A 154 -2.93 17.32 44.25
N LEU A 155 -2.59 16.32 45.08
CA LEU A 155 -1.53 16.44 46.08
C LEU A 155 -0.16 16.73 45.45
N VAL A 156 0.07 16.24 44.22
CA VAL A 156 1.34 16.40 43.50
C VAL A 156 1.32 17.65 42.63
N VAL A 157 0.21 17.91 41.92
CA VAL A 157 0.08 19.05 41.00
C VAL A 157 0.12 20.39 41.74
N ASN A 158 -0.47 20.48 42.93
CA ASN A 158 -0.45 21.72 43.72
C ASN A 158 0.92 22.05 44.33
N GLY A 159 1.89 21.13 44.29
CA GLY A 159 3.24 21.30 44.84
C GLY A 159 4.33 21.63 43.81
N SER A 160 4.04 21.48 42.51
CA SER A 160 5.07 21.51 41.45
C SER A 160 4.58 22.33 40.25
N GLN A 161 5.35 23.34 39.83
CA GLN A 161 5.16 23.89 38.48
C GLN A 161 5.53 22.80 37.46
N PRO A 162 4.75 22.60 36.39
CA PRO A 162 5.11 21.63 35.36
C PRO A 162 6.52 21.94 34.81
N ASP A 163 7.39 20.93 34.86
CA ASP A 163 8.83 21.07 34.60
C ASP A 163 9.13 21.66 33.22
N SER A 164 10.11 22.57 33.16
CA SER A 164 10.58 23.22 31.92
C SER A 164 11.02 22.23 30.83
N LEU A 165 11.46 21.03 31.24
CA LEU A 165 11.85 19.90 30.37
C LEU A 165 10.65 19.24 29.67
N GLU A 166 9.53 19.04 30.35
CA GLU A 166 8.33 18.42 29.75
C GLU A 166 7.73 19.33 28.67
N TYR A 167 7.70 20.65 28.93
CA TYR A 167 7.32 21.64 27.91
C TYR A 167 8.33 21.73 26.77
N GLY A 168 9.62 21.49 27.02
CA GLY A 168 10.63 21.37 25.96
C GLY A 168 10.33 20.22 25.01
N PHE A 169 10.01 19.04 25.56
CA PHE A 169 9.66 17.85 24.80
C PHE A 169 8.37 18.03 23.97
N ILE A 170 7.29 18.53 24.58
CA ILE A 170 6.02 18.76 23.87
C ILE A 170 6.19 19.79 22.74
N ARG A 171 6.98 20.86 22.96
CA ARG A 171 7.32 21.82 21.89
C ARG A 171 8.08 21.17 20.73
N GLY A 172 9.00 20.24 21.02
CA GLY A 172 9.69 19.45 20.00
C GLY A 172 8.73 18.59 19.17
N LEU A 173 7.76 17.95 19.83
CA LEU A 173 6.72 17.18 19.16
C LEU A 173 5.79 18.06 18.31
N GLU A 174 5.36 19.22 18.82
CA GLU A 174 4.53 20.20 18.09
C GLU A 174 5.24 20.77 16.87
N ALA A 175 6.55 21.02 16.97
CA ALA A 175 7.36 21.50 15.85
C ALA A 175 7.54 20.43 14.75
N SER A 176 7.29 19.16 15.08
CA SER A 176 7.21 18.09 14.11
C SER A 176 5.76 17.90 13.62
N PRO A 177 5.52 17.36 12.41
CA PRO A 177 4.17 17.07 11.94
C PRO A 177 3.55 15.84 12.64
N TYR A 178 3.81 15.63 13.94
CA TYR A 178 3.45 14.42 14.68
C TYR A 178 1.96 14.12 14.62
N LEU A 179 1.09 15.13 14.81
CA LEU A 179 -0.36 14.93 14.74
C LEU A 179 -0.79 14.33 13.39
N LEU A 180 -0.14 14.73 12.29
CA LEU A 180 -0.57 14.43 10.92
C LEU A 180 0.22 13.29 10.24
N LYS A 181 1.45 13.00 10.70
CA LYS A 181 2.31 11.98 10.09
C LYS A 181 2.22 10.68 10.88
N ASN A 182 2.12 9.54 10.20
CA ASN A 182 2.35 8.24 10.82
C ASN A 182 3.86 8.07 10.99
N VAL A 183 4.32 7.96 12.24
CA VAL A 183 5.74 8.05 12.59
C VAL A 183 6.42 6.67 12.61
N THR A 184 5.66 5.58 12.69
CA THR A 184 6.20 4.22 12.82
C THR A 184 5.36 3.23 12.03
N SER A 185 5.99 2.50 11.11
CA SER A 185 5.42 1.34 10.42
C SER A 185 6.30 0.13 10.73
N THR A 186 5.68 -1.01 11.02
CA THR A 186 6.39 -2.30 11.19
C THR A 186 6.69 -2.96 9.84
N LEU A 187 6.13 -2.43 8.74
CA LEU A 187 6.37 -2.92 7.40
C LEU A 187 7.77 -2.55 6.90
N VAL A 188 8.22 -3.27 5.89
CA VAL A 188 9.46 -2.92 5.18
C VAL A 188 9.40 -1.48 4.66
N PRO A 189 10.48 -0.69 4.82
CA PRO A 189 10.56 0.63 4.22
C PRO A 189 10.40 0.57 2.70
N PRO A 190 9.75 1.57 2.07
CA PRO A 190 9.74 1.71 0.63
C PRO A 190 11.16 1.71 0.05
N HIS A 191 11.29 1.27 -1.19
CA HIS A 191 12.58 1.28 -1.87
C HIS A 191 13.07 2.72 -2.07
N GLY A 192 14.35 2.97 -1.78
CA GLY A 192 14.90 4.33 -1.66
C GLY A 192 14.51 5.09 -0.38
N GLY A 193 13.83 4.44 0.57
CA GLY A 193 13.54 4.99 1.91
C GLY A 193 12.27 5.84 2.01
N LYS A 194 11.68 6.24 0.89
CA LYS A 194 10.43 7.01 0.84
C LYS A 194 9.52 6.49 -0.27
N LEU A 195 8.24 6.33 0.04
CA LEU A 195 7.24 6.02 -0.97
C LEU A 195 6.95 7.31 -1.75
N VAL A 196 7.22 7.27 -3.05
CA VAL A 196 6.87 8.36 -3.97
C VAL A 196 5.35 8.49 -4.02
N ASN A 197 4.86 9.73 -4.02
CA ASN A 197 3.46 10.04 -4.28
C ASN A 197 3.42 11.33 -5.09
N ARG A 198 3.12 11.19 -6.38
CA ARG A 198 3.01 12.29 -7.33
C ARG A 198 1.57 12.50 -7.79
N VAL A 199 0.59 11.99 -7.04
CA VAL A 199 -0.83 12.26 -7.30
C VAL A 199 -1.15 13.68 -6.86
N LEU A 200 -1.60 14.53 -7.77
CA LEU A 200 -2.01 15.89 -7.42
C LEU A 200 -3.36 15.87 -6.70
N ALA A 201 -3.40 16.47 -5.51
CA ALA A 201 -4.64 16.64 -4.75
C ALA A 201 -5.60 17.64 -5.42
N HIS A 202 -5.04 18.66 -6.08
CA HIS A 202 -5.78 19.70 -6.79
C HIS A 202 -5.27 19.78 -8.22
N PRO A 203 -5.93 19.10 -9.18
CA PRO A 203 -5.60 19.19 -10.59
C PRO A 203 -5.70 20.65 -11.11
N PRO A 204 -4.84 21.06 -12.05
CA PRO A 204 -4.97 22.36 -12.70
C PRO A 204 -6.32 22.53 -13.40
N GLU A 205 -6.73 23.79 -13.59
CA GLU A 205 -7.93 24.10 -14.35
C GLU A 205 -7.84 23.59 -15.80
N LYS A 206 -9.00 23.25 -16.36
CA LYS A 206 -9.09 22.72 -17.74
C LYS A 206 -8.49 23.70 -18.77
N SER A 207 -8.68 25.00 -18.57
CA SER A 207 -8.10 26.06 -19.41
C SER A 207 -6.58 25.96 -19.54
N TYR A 208 -5.89 25.66 -18.44
CA TYR A 208 -4.44 25.43 -18.42
C TYR A 208 -4.07 24.13 -19.14
N LEU A 209 -4.78 23.03 -18.84
CA LEU A 209 -4.55 21.73 -19.48
C LEU A 209 -4.77 21.76 -20.99
N ASP A 210 -5.66 22.63 -21.48
CA ASP A 210 -5.92 22.82 -22.90
C ASP A 210 -4.85 23.63 -23.62
N ALA A 211 -4.11 24.48 -22.91
CA ALA A 211 -3.09 25.37 -23.46
C ALA A 211 -1.70 24.75 -23.57
N ILE A 212 -1.40 23.70 -22.79
CA ILE A 212 -0.09 23.05 -22.77
C ILE A 212 0.09 22.06 -23.94
N PRO A 213 1.33 21.81 -24.42
CA PRO A 213 1.58 20.78 -25.41
C PRO A 213 1.21 19.39 -24.88
N LYS A 214 0.79 18.49 -25.77
CA LYS A 214 0.26 17.17 -25.40
C LYS A 214 0.97 16.03 -26.13
N ILE A 215 1.19 14.93 -25.44
CA ILE A 215 1.66 13.65 -26.01
C ILE A 215 0.60 12.59 -25.72
N GLN A 216 0.19 11.86 -26.76
CA GLN A 216 -0.68 10.70 -26.60
C GLN A 216 0.14 9.48 -26.19
N LEU A 217 -0.25 8.84 -25.09
CA LEU A 217 0.40 7.65 -24.58
C LEU A 217 -0.27 6.39 -25.09
N ASP A 218 0.54 5.40 -25.46
CA ASP A 218 0.03 4.03 -25.56
C ASP A 218 -0.32 3.46 -24.18
N TYR A 219 -1.11 2.38 -24.17
CA TYR A 219 -1.55 1.72 -22.95
C TYR A 219 -0.42 1.35 -21.98
N ASN A 220 0.74 0.90 -22.47
CA ASN A 220 1.86 0.50 -21.62
C ASN A 220 2.50 1.72 -20.94
N LYS A 221 2.66 2.83 -21.66
CA LYS A 221 3.16 4.09 -21.08
C LYS A 221 2.17 4.68 -20.08
N GLN A 222 0.86 4.55 -20.31
CA GLN A 222 -0.15 4.93 -19.32
C GLN A 222 0.01 4.13 -18.01
N MET A 223 0.27 2.83 -18.10
CA MET A 223 0.55 2.01 -16.91
C MET A 223 1.79 2.51 -16.18
N ASP A 224 2.89 2.77 -16.89
CA ASP A 224 4.13 3.25 -16.26
C ASP A 224 3.96 4.61 -15.59
N VAL A 225 3.29 5.56 -16.24
CA VAL A 225 2.94 6.87 -15.65
C VAL A 225 2.14 6.72 -14.37
N GLU A 226 1.12 5.86 -14.38
CA GLU A 226 0.31 5.62 -13.20
C GLU A 226 1.13 4.97 -12.06
N GLN A 227 1.97 3.97 -12.37
CA GLN A 227 2.80 3.29 -11.38
C GLN A 227 3.90 4.17 -10.78
N ILE A 228 4.46 5.12 -11.55
CA ILE A 228 5.32 6.19 -11.03
C ILE A 228 4.50 7.06 -10.07
N GLY A 229 3.34 7.54 -10.53
CA GLY A 229 2.48 8.47 -9.79
C GLY A 229 2.06 7.96 -8.41
N VAL A 230 1.67 6.68 -8.33
CA VAL A 230 1.21 6.05 -7.08
C VAL A 230 2.35 5.43 -6.25
N GLY A 231 3.60 5.53 -6.70
CA GLY A 231 4.78 5.11 -5.94
C GLY A 231 5.13 3.63 -6.03
N THR A 232 4.48 2.85 -6.90
CA THR A 232 4.85 1.44 -7.11
C THR A 232 6.30 1.34 -7.62
N TYR A 233 6.73 2.32 -8.41
CA TYR A 233 8.09 2.41 -8.94
C TYR A 233 9.04 3.27 -8.10
N SER A 234 8.74 3.51 -6.81
CA SER A 234 9.68 4.22 -5.93
C SER A 234 11.07 3.57 -5.98
N PRO A 235 12.16 4.36 -6.06
CA PRO A 235 12.22 5.81 -5.83
C PRO A 235 11.99 6.70 -7.06
N LEU A 236 11.57 6.15 -8.21
CA LEU A 236 11.37 6.96 -9.41
C LEU A 236 10.25 7.98 -9.20
N GLU A 237 10.54 9.24 -9.50
CA GLU A 237 9.57 10.35 -9.50
C GLU A 237 9.10 10.75 -10.91
N GLY A 238 9.61 10.08 -11.94
CA GLY A 238 9.36 10.42 -13.33
C GLY A 238 10.03 9.45 -14.32
N PHE A 239 10.03 9.81 -15.60
CA PHE A 239 10.78 9.08 -16.63
C PHE A 239 12.28 9.38 -16.50
N MET A 240 13.10 8.35 -16.67
CA MET A 240 14.55 8.41 -16.38
C MET A 240 15.31 9.37 -17.30
N GLY A 241 16.14 10.21 -16.68
CA GLY A 241 17.18 10.99 -17.38
C GLY A 241 18.29 10.09 -17.95
N GLN A 242 19.16 10.67 -18.76
CA GLN A 242 20.18 9.90 -19.48
C GLN A 242 21.17 9.19 -18.54
N GLU A 243 21.54 9.83 -17.44
CA GLU A 243 22.49 9.28 -16.47
C GLU A 243 21.92 8.03 -15.77
N ASP A 244 20.69 8.12 -15.27
CA ASP A 244 19.98 6.98 -14.68
C ASP A 244 19.78 5.85 -15.70
N PHE A 245 19.39 6.18 -16.93
CA PHE A 245 19.21 5.21 -18.00
C PHE A 245 20.50 4.40 -18.24
N LEU A 246 21.63 5.08 -18.43
CA LEU A 246 22.92 4.42 -18.67
C LEU A 246 23.38 3.62 -17.44
N SER A 247 23.21 4.17 -16.24
CA SER A 247 23.58 3.48 -14.99
C SER A 247 22.77 2.19 -14.81
N VAL A 248 21.47 2.21 -15.08
CA VAL A 248 20.58 1.04 -14.99
C VAL A 248 20.97 -0.05 -16.00
N LEU A 249 21.36 0.34 -17.21
CA LEU A 249 21.80 -0.62 -18.22
C LEU A 249 23.08 -1.35 -17.79
N ILE A 250 24.02 -0.65 -17.17
CA ILE A 250 25.36 -1.16 -16.84
C ILE A 250 25.40 -1.85 -15.47
N SER A 251 24.82 -1.23 -14.46
CA SER A 251 25.03 -1.58 -13.05
C SER A 251 23.78 -2.06 -12.32
N LEU A 252 22.61 -2.03 -12.97
CA LEU A 252 21.31 -2.30 -12.34
C LEU A 252 21.03 -1.37 -11.15
N ARG A 253 21.57 -0.15 -11.19
CA ARG A 253 21.38 0.90 -10.19
C ARG A 253 21.08 2.22 -10.90
N LEU A 254 20.33 3.08 -10.23
CA LEU A 254 20.21 4.49 -10.56
C LEU A 254 21.57 5.19 -10.36
N ALA A 255 21.73 6.40 -10.88
CA ALA A 255 22.96 7.19 -10.76
C ALA A 255 23.34 7.44 -9.28
N ASN A 256 22.34 7.56 -8.41
CA ASN A 256 22.53 7.70 -6.95
C ASN A 256 22.90 6.40 -6.23
N GLY A 257 23.08 5.28 -6.96
CA GLY A 257 23.46 3.98 -6.41
C GLY A 257 22.31 3.10 -5.92
N VAL A 258 21.06 3.58 -5.92
CA VAL A 258 19.90 2.75 -5.52
C VAL A 258 19.60 1.70 -6.58
N ILE A 259 19.38 0.44 -6.17
CA ILE A 259 19.11 -0.68 -7.09
C ILE A 259 17.90 -0.39 -7.96
N TRP A 260 18.03 -0.52 -9.28
CA TRP A 260 16.92 -0.46 -10.21
C TRP A 260 17.28 -1.18 -11.52
N PRO A 261 16.55 -2.23 -11.93
CA PRO A 261 17.05 -3.14 -12.97
C PRO A 261 16.55 -2.88 -14.39
N LEU A 262 15.51 -2.04 -14.56
CA LEU A 262 14.84 -1.85 -15.85
C LEU A 262 14.59 -0.38 -16.18
N PRO A 263 14.97 0.12 -17.36
CA PRO A 263 14.65 1.49 -17.75
C PRO A 263 13.15 1.75 -17.83
N ILE A 264 12.69 2.86 -17.23
CA ILE A 264 11.32 3.37 -17.35
C ILE A 264 11.41 4.70 -18.10
N VAL A 265 11.03 4.68 -19.38
CA VAL A 265 11.31 5.74 -20.35
C VAL A 265 10.07 6.12 -21.16
N LEU A 266 10.03 7.35 -21.67
CA LEU A 266 9.02 7.83 -22.61
C LEU A 266 9.69 8.15 -23.94
N ASP A 267 9.42 7.33 -24.96
CA ASP A 267 9.95 7.53 -26.31
C ASP A 267 8.97 8.31 -27.20
N VAL A 268 9.51 9.24 -28.00
CA VAL A 268 8.77 10.06 -28.96
C VAL A 268 9.52 10.23 -30.27
N SER A 269 8.79 10.59 -31.33
CA SER A 269 9.40 10.88 -32.64
C SER A 269 10.30 12.12 -32.56
N GLU A 270 11.22 12.26 -33.52
CA GLU A 270 12.07 13.46 -33.59
C GLU A 270 11.26 14.74 -33.77
N GLU A 271 10.18 14.67 -34.55
CA GLU A 271 9.28 15.80 -34.77
C GLU A 271 8.63 16.24 -33.46
N THR A 272 8.10 15.29 -32.67
CA THR A 272 7.53 15.59 -31.35
C THR A 272 8.59 16.15 -30.40
N ALA A 273 9.78 15.55 -30.37
CA ALA A 273 10.87 16.04 -29.53
C ALA A 273 11.30 17.47 -29.91
N ASN A 274 11.38 17.80 -31.20
CA ASN A 274 11.78 19.12 -31.67
C ASN A 274 10.71 20.19 -31.44
N ALA A 275 9.43 19.82 -31.41
CA ALA A 275 8.32 20.73 -31.13
C ALA A 275 8.25 21.18 -29.65
N LEU A 276 8.89 20.43 -28.75
CA LEU A 276 8.90 20.69 -27.32
C LEU A 276 10.13 21.53 -26.93
N SER A 277 10.13 22.15 -25.75
CA SER A 277 11.26 22.85 -25.13
C SER A 277 11.58 22.27 -23.75
N ILE A 278 12.86 22.12 -23.43
CA ILE A 278 13.28 21.72 -22.08
C ILE A 278 12.85 22.81 -21.08
N GLY A 279 12.30 22.40 -19.94
CA GLY A 279 11.77 23.26 -18.88
C GLY A 279 10.27 23.52 -18.97
N GLU A 280 9.58 23.07 -20.03
CA GLU A 280 8.13 23.21 -20.14
C GLU A 280 7.38 22.03 -19.50
N VAL A 281 6.08 22.24 -19.27
CA VAL A 281 5.16 21.20 -18.79
C VAL A 281 4.38 20.61 -19.97
N VAL A 282 4.40 19.30 -20.11
CA VAL A 282 3.76 18.57 -21.21
C VAL A 282 2.63 17.69 -20.66
N GLY A 283 1.43 17.83 -21.22
CA GLY A 283 0.28 17.00 -20.89
C GLY A 283 0.43 15.59 -21.49
N LEU A 284 0.33 14.57 -20.66
CA LEU A 284 0.29 13.17 -21.10
C LEU A 284 -1.17 12.71 -21.17
N THR A 285 -1.62 12.29 -22.34
CA THR A 285 -3.01 11.94 -22.63
C THR A 285 -3.19 10.43 -22.82
N ASP A 286 -4.37 9.91 -22.48
CA ASP A 286 -4.75 8.53 -22.81
C ASP A 286 -5.22 8.41 -24.28
N GLU A 287 -5.64 7.20 -24.71
CA GLU A 287 -6.10 7.03 -26.10
C GLU A 287 -7.39 7.80 -26.43
N ALA A 288 -8.13 8.28 -25.41
CA ALA A 288 -9.31 9.11 -25.60
C ALA A 288 -8.98 10.61 -25.71
N GLY A 289 -7.71 11.00 -25.52
CA GLY A 289 -7.25 12.38 -25.57
C GLY A 289 -7.40 13.14 -24.23
N ASP A 290 -7.84 12.47 -23.17
CA ASP A 290 -7.99 13.07 -21.85
C ASP A 290 -6.61 13.15 -21.16
N VAL A 291 -6.22 14.30 -20.62
CA VAL A 291 -4.94 14.43 -19.89
C VAL A 291 -5.00 13.61 -18.59
N MET A 292 -4.04 12.70 -18.41
CA MET A 292 -3.94 11.85 -17.22
C MET A 292 -2.78 12.24 -16.30
N ALA A 293 -1.72 12.85 -16.85
CA ALA A 293 -0.56 13.26 -16.10
C ALA A 293 0.14 14.46 -16.76
N LEU A 294 1.04 15.08 -16.02
CA LEU A 294 1.92 16.15 -16.48
C LEU A 294 3.37 15.68 -16.40
N LEU A 295 4.12 15.86 -17.47
CA LEU A 295 5.57 15.68 -17.51
C LEU A 295 6.24 17.05 -17.39
N HIS A 296 7.06 17.22 -16.36
CA HIS A 296 7.95 18.37 -16.23
C HIS A 296 9.22 18.07 -17.02
N LEU A 297 9.29 18.48 -18.28
CA LEU A 297 10.31 18.03 -19.23
C LEU A 297 11.69 18.59 -18.84
N GLY A 298 12.57 17.72 -18.37
CA GLY A 298 13.93 18.07 -17.93
C GLY A 298 15.01 17.75 -18.96
N GLU A 299 14.88 16.65 -19.69
CA GLU A 299 15.90 16.22 -20.65
C GLU A 299 15.29 15.60 -21.92
N LYS A 300 16.07 15.65 -23.00
CA LYS A 300 15.82 14.92 -24.24
C LYS A 300 17.11 14.28 -24.70
N TYR A 301 17.10 12.98 -24.95
CA TYR A 301 18.31 12.27 -25.36
C TYR A 301 17.99 11.11 -26.30
N ARG A 302 19.01 10.68 -27.04
CA ARG A 302 18.94 9.50 -27.90
C ARG A 302 19.57 8.31 -27.22
N PHE A 303 19.21 7.13 -27.70
CA PHE A 303 19.74 5.87 -27.21
C PHE A 303 20.00 4.90 -28.36
N ASP A 304 20.93 3.98 -28.15
CA ASP A 304 21.21 2.90 -29.08
C ASP A 304 20.30 1.72 -28.77
N LYS A 305 19.41 1.38 -29.71
CA LYS A 305 18.42 0.31 -29.56
C LYS A 305 19.08 -1.07 -29.45
N GLU A 306 20.14 -1.33 -30.20
CA GLU A 306 20.80 -2.63 -30.24
C GLU A 306 21.60 -2.88 -28.94
N ASP A 307 22.39 -1.89 -28.53
CA ASP A 307 23.13 -1.93 -27.27
C ASP A 307 22.18 -2.02 -26.06
N THR A 308 21.07 -1.26 -26.09
CA THR A 308 20.02 -1.33 -25.06
C THR A 308 19.40 -2.72 -25.00
N ALA A 309 19.04 -3.32 -26.14
CA ALA A 309 18.49 -4.67 -26.20
C ALA A 309 19.47 -5.71 -25.64
N LYS A 310 20.73 -5.67 -26.07
CA LYS A 310 21.79 -6.58 -25.59
C LYS A 310 22.01 -6.45 -24.09
N LYS A 311 22.06 -5.22 -23.56
CA LYS A 311 22.28 -4.99 -22.12
C LYS A 311 21.08 -5.46 -21.29
N ILE A 312 19.85 -5.20 -21.71
CA ILE A 312 18.65 -5.59 -20.95
C ILE A 312 18.41 -7.11 -21.03
N TYR A 313 18.44 -7.68 -22.24
CA TYR A 313 17.96 -9.04 -22.49
C TYR A 313 19.07 -10.07 -22.71
N GLY A 314 20.33 -9.64 -22.85
CA GLY A 314 21.44 -10.52 -23.22
C GLY A 314 21.43 -10.96 -24.69
N THR A 315 20.50 -10.45 -25.50
CA THR A 315 20.33 -10.77 -26.92
C THR A 315 19.71 -9.58 -27.67
N ASP A 316 19.96 -9.50 -28.97
CA ASP A 316 19.32 -8.59 -29.93
C ASP A 316 18.34 -9.32 -30.88
N CYS A 317 18.03 -10.59 -30.60
CA CYS A 317 17.11 -11.39 -31.39
C CYS A 317 15.67 -10.81 -31.36
N ARG A 318 15.14 -10.41 -32.51
CA ARG A 318 13.79 -9.82 -32.66
C ARG A 318 12.62 -10.79 -32.40
N ASP A 319 12.91 -12.08 -32.24
CA ASP A 319 11.93 -13.07 -31.78
C ASP A 319 11.69 -12.97 -30.27
N HIS A 320 12.64 -12.40 -29.52
CA HIS A 320 12.44 -12.07 -28.11
C HIS A 320 11.45 -10.89 -27.99
N PRO A 321 10.29 -11.05 -27.31
CA PRO A 321 9.26 -10.02 -27.26
C PRO A 321 9.76 -8.68 -26.70
N GLY A 322 10.56 -8.71 -25.63
CA GLY A 322 11.13 -7.50 -25.04
C GLY A 322 12.14 -6.80 -25.95
N VAL A 323 12.86 -7.54 -26.81
CA VAL A 323 13.81 -6.95 -27.76
C VAL A 323 13.04 -6.21 -28.84
N ARG A 324 11.97 -6.84 -29.36
CA ARG A 324 11.07 -6.21 -30.32
C ARG A 324 10.52 -4.89 -29.80
N MET A 325 10.09 -4.85 -28.53
CA MET A 325 9.63 -3.61 -27.89
C MET A 325 10.68 -2.50 -27.93
N ILE A 326 11.98 -2.80 -27.73
CA ILE A 326 13.05 -1.80 -27.84
C ILE A 326 13.24 -1.33 -29.29
N TYR A 327 13.19 -2.25 -30.26
CA TYR A 327 13.32 -1.89 -31.67
C TYR A 327 12.15 -1.05 -32.20
N ASP A 328 10.96 -1.24 -31.63
CA ASP A 328 9.74 -0.51 -31.99
C ASP A 328 9.65 0.89 -31.35
N MET A 329 10.47 1.18 -30.31
CA MET A 329 10.50 2.50 -29.67
C MET A 329 10.87 3.62 -30.64
N GLN A 330 10.39 4.82 -30.38
CA GLN A 330 10.79 6.03 -31.10
C GLN A 330 12.22 6.48 -30.70
N PRO A 331 12.93 7.27 -31.53
CA PRO A 331 14.38 7.47 -31.39
C PRO A 331 14.81 8.45 -30.28
N VAL A 332 13.89 9.23 -29.71
CA VAL A 332 14.19 10.23 -28.68
C VAL A 332 13.45 9.88 -27.40
N LEU A 333 14.17 9.88 -26.27
CA LEU A 333 13.61 9.70 -24.94
C LEU A 333 13.44 11.06 -24.27
N LEU A 334 12.27 11.26 -23.66
CA LEU A 334 11.94 12.40 -22.81
C LEU A 334 12.04 11.98 -21.35
N ALA A 335 12.63 12.84 -20.52
CA ALA A 335 12.79 12.60 -19.10
C ALA A 335 12.32 13.78 -18.25
N GLY A 336 11.97 13.46 -17.02
CA GLY A 336 11.60 14.45 -16.02
C GLY A 336 10.51 13.95 -15.07
N PRO A 337 10.27 14.70 -13.98
CA PRO A 337 9.25 14.36 -12.99
C PRO A 337 7.85 14.28 -13.61
N VAL A 338 7.04 13.36 -13.10
CA VAL A 338 5.66 13.16 -13.53
C VAL A 338 4.71 13.50 -12.38
N ASP A 339 3.63 14.23 -12.68
CA ASP A 339 2.50 14.46 -11.78
C ASP A 339 1.25 13.77 -12.32
N LEU A 340 0.66 12.86 -11.54
CA LEU A 340 -0.53 12.11 -11.92
C LEU A 340 -1.79 12.91 -11.54
N LEU A 341 -2.65 13.18 -12.52
CA LEU A 341 -3.95 13.83 -12.34
C LEU A 341 -5.05 12.81 -12.08
N ARG A 342 -5.02 11.69 -12.80
CA ARG A 342 -5.99 10.60 -12.70
C ARG A 342 -5.37 9.29 -13.16
N GLY A 343 -5.90 8.18 -12.65
CA GLY A 343 -5.51 6.85 -13.13
C GLY A 343 -6.09 6.55 -14.52
N ARG A 344 -5.49 5.57 -15.20
CA ARG A 344 -5.96 5.13 -16.52
C ARG A 344 -7.31 4.42 -16.42
N ARG A 345 -8.00 4.29 -17.55
CA ARG A 345 -9.21 3.45 -17.65
C ARG A 345 -8.79 1.98 -17.59
N SER A 346 -9.40 1.21 -16.68
CA SER A 346 -9.09 -0.21 -16.50
C SER A 346 -10.32 -1.00 -16.11
N GLU A 347 -10.54 -2.14 -16.76
CA GLU A 347 -11.60 -3.09 -16.43
C GLU A 347 -11.36 -3.77 -15.06
N THR A 348 -10.10 -3.85 -14.64
CA THR A 348 -9.70 -4.46 -13.37
C THR A 348 -9.49 -3.46 -12.24
N ARG A 349 -9.93 -2.20 -12.42
CA ARG A 349 -9.70 -1.08 -11.48
C ARG A 349 -10.04 -1.42 -10.03
N ALA A 350 -11.11 -2.17 -9.78
CA ALA A 350 -11.53 -2.57 -8.43
C ALA A 350 -10.48 -3.41 -7.68
N TYR A 351 -9.57 -4.07 -8.40
CA TYR A 351 -8.52 -4.91 -7.83
C TYR A 351 -7.15 -4.20 -7.81
N GLU A 352 -7.00 -3.06 -8.46
CA GLU A 352 -5.71 -2.35 -8.60
C GLU A 352 -5.43 -1.45 -7.39
N LEU A 353 -5.15 -2.07 -6.25
CA LEU A 353 -4.82 -1.34 -5.02
C LEU A 353 -3.42 -0.71 -5.11
N THR A 354 -3.33 0.56 -4.73
CA THR A 354 -2.06 1.32 -4.68
C THR A 354 -1.16 0.85 -3.53
N PRO A 355 0.16 1.11 -3.58
CA PRO A 355 1.06 0.88 -2.46
C PRO A 355 0.60 1.50 -1.15
N LYS A 356 0.07 2.73 -1.19
CA LYS A 356 -0.46 3.41 -0.01
C LYS A 356 -1.64 2.64 0.61
N GLN A 357 -2.59 2.19 -0.22
CA GLN A 357 -3.76 1.42 0.23
C GLN A 357 -3.37 0.06 0.80
N LEU A 358 -2.46 -0.67 0.13
CA LEU A 358 -2.03 -1.99 0.59
C LEU A 358 -1.23 -1.90 1.89
N ARG A 359 -0.30 -0.94 2.01
CA ARG A 359 0.41 -0.69 3.27
C ARG A 359 -0.55 -0.38 4.41
N ARG A 360 -1.52 0.50 4.18
CA ARG A 360 -2.56 0.81 5.19
C ARG A 360 -3.34 -0.44 5.58
N LEU A 361 -3.77 -1.25 4.61
CA LEU A 361 -4.47 -2.50 4.86
C LEU A 361 -3.65 -3.49 5.70
N PHE A 362 -2.34 -3.59 5.46
CA PHE A 362 -1.46 -4.46 6.23
C PHE A 362 -1.26 -3.93 7.66
N GLU A 363 -1.10 -2.62 7.83
CA GLU A 363 -1.02 -1.97 9.14
C GLU A 363 -2.30 -2.16 9.95
N ASP A 364 -3.47 -1.97 9.33
CA ASP A 364 -4.78 -2.16 9.97
C ASP A 364 -5.01 -3.62 10.40
N ARG A 365 -4.33 -4.58 9.76
CA ARG A 365 -4.30 -6.00 10.15
C ARG A 365 -3.19 -6.35 11.13
N GLY A 366 -2.37 -5.38 11.54
CA GLY A 366 -1.21 -5.60 12.41
C GLY A 366 -0.11 -6.45 11.79
N TRP A 367 -0.05 -6.56 10.45
CA TRP A 367 0.96 -7.36 9.77
C TRP A 367 2.31 -6.64 9.74
N ALA A 368 3.39 -7.37 10.00
CA ALA A 368 4.77 -6.91 9.84
C ALA A 368 5.47 -7.70 8.73
N LYS A 369 5.29 -9.02 8.70
CA LYS A 369 5.87 -9.93 7.72
C LYS A 369 4.88 -10.29 6.63
N VAL A 370 4.90 -9.54 5.53
CA VAL A 370 4.06 -9.81 4.36
C VAL A 370 4.86 -10.52 3.27
N LEU A 371 4.34 -11.64 2.77
CA LEU A 371 4.86 -12.40 1.64
C LEU A 371 4.22 -11.94 0.33
N GLY A 372 5.00 -11.54 -0.66
CA GLY A 372 4.52 -11.26 -2.00
C GLY A 372 4.61 -12.48 -2.92
N PHE A 373 3.55 -12.75 -3.68
CA PHE A 373 3.52 -13.76 -4.74
C PHE A 373 3.12 -13.14 -6.07
N HIS A 374 4.01 -13.23 -7.06
CA HIS A 374 3.78 -12.77 -8.42
C HIS A 374 3.29 -13.91 -9.31
N THR A 375 2.34 -13.62 -10.20
CA THR A 375 1.86 -14.60 -11.18
C THR A 375 1.25 -13.96 -12.42
N ARG A 376 1.04 -14.78 -13.43
CA ARG A 376 0.34 -14.46 -14.69
C ARG A 376 -0.64 -15.57 -15.08
N ASN A 377 -0.81 -16.56 -14.20
CA ASN A 377 -1.54 -17.79 -14.47
C ASN A 377 -2.63 -18.02 -13.43
N ILE A 378 -3.61 -18.82 -13.80
CA ILE A 378 -4.59 -19.40 -12.86
C ILE A 378 -3.84 -20.25 -11.80
N PRO A 379 -4.27 -20.23 -10.53
CA PRO A 379 -3.66 -21.05 -9.49
C PRO A 379 -3.80 -22.54 -9.79
N HIS A 380 -2.69 -23.26 -9.72
CA HIS A 380 -2.65 -24.71 -9.66
C HIS A 380 -2.03 -25.14 -8.33
N ARG A 381 -2.00 -26.44 -8.07
CA ARG A 381 -1.60 -26.98 -6.77
C ARG A 381 -0.15 -26.67 -6.39
N GLY A 382 0.76 -26.63 -7.37
CA GLY A 382 2.12 -26.12 -7.15
C GLY A 382 2.18 -24.68 -6.62
N HIS A 383 1.38 -23.76 -7.17
CA HIS A 383 1.30 -22.38 -6.66
C HIS A 383 0.76 -22.35 -5.23
N GLU A 384 -0.30 -23.10 -4.96
CA GLU A 384 -0.87 -23.25 -3.61
C GLU A 384 0.16 -23.76 -2.62
N PHE A 385 0.91 -24.80 -2.97
CA PHE A 385 1.98 -25.34 -2.11
C PHE A 385 3.05 -24.28 -1.82
N ILE A 386 3.59 -23.63 -2.85
CA ILE A 386 4.63 -22.60 -2.70
C ILE A 386 4.16 -21.48 -1.77
N GLN A 387 2.95 -20.97 -1.99
CA GLN A 387 2.39 -19.87 -1.21
C GLN A 387 2.23 -20.23 0.27
N LEU A 388 1.60 -21.37 0.55
CA LEU A 388 1.35 -21.79 1.94
C LEU A 388 2.63 -22.21 2.65
N LYS A 389 3.54 -22.91 1.94
CA LYS A 389 4.81 -23.36 2.50
C LYS A 389 5.72 -22.18 2.83
N ALA A 390 5.82 -21.20 1.94
CA ALA A 390 6.58 -19.98 2.17
C ALA A 390 6.01 -19.17 3.35
N MET A 391 4.68 -19.07 3.47
CA MET A 391 4.06 -18.42 4.63
C MET A 391 4.43 -19.10 5.94
N GLU A 392 4.38 -20.43 5.97
CA GLU A 392 4.72 -21.24 7.14
C GLU A 392 6.21 -21.11 7.51
N ASP A 393 7.10 -21.41 6.57
CA ASP A 393 8.55 -21.47 6.82
C ASP A 393 9.14 -20.11 7.24
N GLU A 394 8.60 -19.02 6.68
CA GLU A 394 9.05 -17.66 6.97
C GLU A 394 8.29 -16.98 8.12
N ASN A 395 7.29 -17.68 8.67
CA ASN A 395 6.36 -17.16 9.68
C ASN A 395 5.77 -15.80 9.25
N CYS A 396 5.23 -15.75 8.04
CA CYS A 396 4.59 -14.53 7.53
C CYS A 396 3.20 -14.36 8.13
N ASP A 397 2.88 -13.11 8.50
CA ASP A 397 1.57 -12.73 9.03
C ASP A 397 0.49 -12.82 7.94
N GLY A 398 0.88 -12.51 6.69
CA GLY A 398 -0.02 -12.55 5.56
C GLY A 398 0.66 -12.66 4.19
N LEU A 399 -0.16 -12.95 3.18
CA LEU A 399 0.22 -13.17 1.79
C LEU A 399 -0.50 -12.18 0.88
N LEU A 400 0.28 -11.46 0.07
CA LEU A 400 -0.20 -10.65 -1.05
C LEU A 400 -0.04 -11.43 -2.35
N ILE A 401 -1.15 -11.80 -2.96
CA ILE A 401 -1.20 -12.41 -4.29
C ILE A 401 -1.44 -11.30 -5.31
N GLN A 402 -0.48 -11.13 -6.22
CA GLN A 402 -0.49 -10.04 -7.18
C GLN A 402 -0.27 -10.53 -8.63
N PRO A 403 -1.35 -10.93 -9.33
CA PRO A 403 -1.26 -11.26 -10.75
C PRO A 403 -1.06 -10.01 -11.61
N VAL A 404 -0.29 -10.15 -12.69
CA VAL A 404 -0.13 -9.10 -13.71
C VAL A 404 -1.40 -9.01 -14.57
N VAL A 405 -1.91 -7.80 -14.78
CA VAL A 405 -3.13 -7.54 -15.58
C VAL A 405 -2.90 -6.79 -16.89
N GLY A 406 -1.70 -6.26 -17.14
CA GLY A 406 -1.37 -5.62 -18.42
C GLY A 406 -1.24 -6.61 -19.58
N LYS A 407 -0.90 -6.09 -20.77
CA LYS A 407 -0.81 -6.87 -22.00
C LYS A 407 0.14 -8.07 -21.82
N LYS A 408 -0.36 -9.26 -22.15
CA LYS A 408 0.36 -10.54 -22.11
C LYS A 408 0.55 -11.08 -23.52
N LYS A 409 1.35 -12.13 -23.63
CA LYS A 409 1.56 -12.83 -24.91
C LYS A 409 0.32 -13.67 -25.28
N PRO A 410 0.11 -13.93 -26.58
CA PRO A 410 -0.90 -14.88 -27.04
C PRO A 410 -0.85 -16.21 -26.28
N GLY A 411 -2.01 -16.72 -25.88
CA GLY A 411 -2.16 -17.99 -25.14
C GLY A 411 -2.00 -17.90 -23.61
N ASP A 412 -1.77 -16.72 -23.04
CA ASP A 412 -1.94 -16.50 -21.60
C ASP A 412 -3.44 -16.39 -21.23
N PHE A 413 -3.81 -16.68 -19.98
CA PHE A 413 -5.20 -16.56 -19.52
C PHE A 413 -5.63 -15.10 -19.43
N LYS A 414 -6.87 -14.78 -19.80
CA LYS A 414 -7.43 -13.43 -19.58
C LYS A 414 -7.50 -13.10 -18.08
N PRO A 415 -7.30 -11.82 -17.68
CA PRO A 415 -7.31 -11.40 -16.28
C PRO A 415 -8.55 -11.85 -15.49
N GLU A 416 -9.73 -11.82 -16.11
CA GLU A 416 -11.01 -12.18 -15.47
C GLU A 416 -11.00 -13.59 -14.86
N TYR A 417 -10.42 -14.59 -15.55
CA TYR A 417 -10.40 -15.97 -15.07
C TYR A 417 -9.33 -16.19 -14.00
N ILE A 418 -8.24 -15.42 -14.07
CA ILE A 418 -7.21 -15.41 -13.02
C ILE A 418 -7.83 -14.88 -11.72
N ILE A 419 -8.54 -13.74 -11.80
CA ILE A 419 -9.22 -13.12 -10.66
C ILE A 419 -10.26 -14.09 -10.08
N LYS A 420 -11.22 -14.56 -10.88
CA LYS A 420 -12.27 -15.50 -10.43
C LYS A 420 -11.69 -16.74 -9.75
N SER A 421 -10.58 -17.26 -10.27
CA SER A 421 -9.92 -18.44 -9.71
C SER A 421 -9.26 -18.15 -8.36
N TYR A 422 -8.54 -17.03 -8.20
CA TYR A 422 -7.94 -16.68 -6.91
C TYR A 422 -8.98 -16.30 -5.86
N GLU A 423 -10.07 -15.62 -6.23
CA GLU A 423 -11.18 -15.36 -5.31
C GLU A 423 -11.78 -16.66 -4.78
N LYS A 424 -11.98 -17.66 -5.66
CA LYS A 424 -12.43 -19.00 -5.26
C LYS A 424 -11.44 -19.67 -4.32
N MET A 425 -10.13 -19.55 -4.58
CA MET A 425 -9.07 -20.07 -3.70
C MET A 425 -9.11 -19.44 -2.32
N ILE A 426 -9.18 -18.10 -2.25
CA ILE A 426 -9.19 -17.35 -0.99
C ILE A 426 -10.46 -17.66 -0.19
N LYS A 427 -11.60 -17.75 -0.87
CA LYS A 427 -12.87 -18.04 -0.21
C LYS A 427 -12.92 -19.45 0.37
N ASN A 428 -12.40 -20.45 -0.32
CA ASN A 428 -12.67 -21.85 0.02
C ASN A 428 -11.48 -22.61 0.60
N PHE A 429 -10.25 -22.23 0.28
CA PHE A 429 -9.08 -23.09 0.49
C PHE A 429 -7.94 -22.42 1.26
N TYR A 430 -7.78 -21.10 1.17
CA TYR A 430 -6.71 -20.41 1.90
C TYR A 430 -7.10 -20.03 3.33
N PRO A 431 -6.09 -19.84 4.21
CA PRO A 431 -6.34 -19.41 5.58
C PRO A 431 -7.12 -18.10 5.61
N LYS A 432 -8.18 -18.06 6.43
CA LYS A 432 -9.03 -16.89 6.58
C LYS A 432 -8.24 -15.69 7.06
N GLU A 433 -8.58 -14.51 6.53
CA GLU A 433 -8.01 -13.22 6.89
C GLU A 433 -6.50 -13.05 6.63
N LYS A 434 -5.78 -14.11 6.24
CA LYS A 434 -4.33 -14.08 5.99
C LYS A 434 -3.92 -13.78 4.54
N VAL A 435 -4.87 -13.70 3.61
CA VAL A 435 -4.55 -13.48 2.18
C VAL A 435 -5.22 -12.20 1.67
N VAL A 436 -4.45 -11.40 0.95
CA VAL A 436 -4.92 -10.25 0.17
C VAL A 436 -4.67 -10.52 -1.30
N PHE A 437 -5.68 -10.26 -2.11
CA PHE A 437 -5.58 -10.26 -3.56
C PHE A 437 -5.63 -8.83 -4.08
N ALA A 438 -4.69 -8.48 -4.97
CA ALA A 438 -4.69 -7.21 -5.69
C ALA A 438 -4.10 -7.42 -7.07
N ALA A 439 -4.60 -6.78 -8.11
CA ALA A 439 -3.99 -6.79 -9.43
C ALA A 439 -2.69 -5.97 -9.43
N PHE A 440 -1.63 -6.51 -10.02
CA PHE A 440 -0.42 -5.75 -10.30
C PHE A 440 -0.52 -5.11 -11.68
N SER A 441 -0.82 -3.81 -11.67
CA SER A 441 -0.98 -3.00 -12.86
C SER A 441 0.38 -2.66 -13.52
N THR A 442 0.92 -3.63 -14.24
CA THR A 442 2.05 -3.47 -15.17
C THR A 442 1.84 -4.40 -16.36
N PHE A 443 2.70 -4.28 -17.38
CA PHE A 443 2.87 -5.26 -18.45
C PHE A 443 4.17 -6.06 -18.25
N SER A 444 4.24 -7.22 -18.90
CA SER A 444 5.46 -8.05 -18.90
C SER A 444 6.47 -7.49 -19.91
N ARG A 445 7.71 -7.29 -19.48
CA ARG A 445 8.85 -6.90 -20.35
C ARG A 445 9.64 -8.10 -20.84
N TYR A 446 9.40 -9.27 -20.24
CA TYR A 446 10.08 -10.53 -20.51
C TYR A 446 11.59 -10.44 -20.30
N ALA A 447 12.02 -9.65 -19.31
CA ALA A 447 13.44 -9.41 -19.04
C ALA A 447 14.02 -10.40 -18.01
N GLY A 448 13.39 -11.57 -17.84
CA GLY A 448 13.90 -12.69 -17.06
C GLY A 448 14.41 -12.27 -15.69
N PRO A 449 15.71 -12.45 -15.38
CA PRO A 449 16.28 -12.07 -14.09
C PRO A 449 16.13 -10.59 -13.73
N ARG A 450 16.29 -9.66 -14.68
CA ARG A 450 16.11 -8.22 -14.41
C ARG A 450 14.68 -7.90 -14.00
N GLU A 451 13.71 -8.56 -14.62
CA GLU A 451 12.29 -8.39 -14.28
C GLU A 451 11.91 -9.07 -12.96
N ALA A 452 12.55 -10.19 -12.60
CA ALA A 452 12.41 -10.77 -11.26
C ALA A 452 12.86 -9.80 -10.16
N LEU A 453 13.99 -9.11 -10.38
CA LEU A 453 14.47 -8.06 -9.47
C LEU A 453 13.50 -6.86 -9.43
N PHE A 454 12.98 -6.42 -10.58
CA PHE A 454 12.01 -5.33 -10.67
C PHE A 454 10.72 -5.63 -9.92
N THR A 455 10.17 -6.83 -10.10
CA THR A 455 8.93 -7.23 -9.45
C THR A 455 9.10 -7.34 -7.94
N ALA A 456 10.25 -7.81 -7.45
CA ALA A 456 10.59 -7.82 -6.03
C ALA A 456 10.63 -6.41 -5.43
N LEU A 457 11.28 -5.45 -6.11
CA LEU A 457 11.31 -4.04 -5.69
C LEU A 457 9.91 -3.41 -5.66
N CYS A 458 9.07 -3.71 -6.65
CA CYS A 458 7.66 -3.27 -6.62
C CYS A 458 6.93 -3.84 -5.40
N ARG A 459 7.13 -5.12 -5.05
CA ARG A 459 6.51 -5.73 -3.85
C ARG A 459 7.02 -5.11 -2.56
N LYS A 460 8.30 -4.76 -2.48
CA LYS A 460 8.85 -3.97 -1.37
C LYS A 460 8.10 -2.63 -1.25
N ASN A 461 7.84 -1.94 -2.36
CA ASN A 461 7.04 -0.71 -2.34
C ASN A 461 5.59 -0.93 -1.88
N PHE A 462 4.98 -2.06 -2.19
CA PHE A 462 3.67 -2.47 -1.63
C PHE A 462 3.70 -2.82 -0.13
N GLY A 463 4.88 -2.98 0.48
CA GLY A 463 5.02 -3.34 1.91
C GLY A 463 5.36 -4.80 2.17
N CYS A 464 5.68 -5.59 1.13
CA CYS A 464 6.10 -6.98 1.30
C CYS A 464 7.55 -7.07 1.81
N SER A 465 7.71 -7.66 2.99
CA SER A 465 9.01 -8.01 3.57
C SER A 465 9.68 -9.25 2.94
N HIS A 466 8.88 -10.13 2.32
CA HIS A 466 9.33 -11.36 1.68
C HIS A 466 8.77 -11.43 0.25
N PHE A 467 9.49 -12.05 -0.67
CA PHE A 467 9.02 -12.25 -2.04
C PHE A 467 9.41 -13.63 -2.59
N VAL A 468 8.41 -14.34 -3.11
CA VAL A 468 8.61 -15.66 -3.70
C VAL A 468 9.20 -15.55 -5.09
N ILE A 469 10.28 -16.28 -5.33
CA ILE A 469 10.85 -16.49 -6.65
C ILE A 469 10.90 -17.99 -6.92
N GLY A 470 10.34 -18.39 -8.05
CA GLY A 470 10.42 -19.77 -8.54
C GLY A 470 11.39 -19.88 -9.72
N ARG A 471 11.57 -21.13 -10.19
CA ARG A 471 12.24 -21.43 -11.46
C ARG A 471 11.61 -20.68 -12.63
N ASP A 472 12.44 -20.16 -13.53
CA ASP A 472 12.07 -19.44 -14.76
C ASP A 472 11.14 -18.24 -14.53
N HIS A 473 11.28 -17.58 -13.36
CA HIS A 473 10.49 -16.40 -13.03
C HIS A 473 10.67 -15.31 -14.08
N THR A 474 9.54 -14.82 -14.62
CA THR A 474 9.46 -13.79 -15.68
C THR A 474 10.22 -14.13 -16.97
N GLY A 475 10.56 -15.40 -17.17
CA GLY A 475 11.23 -15.88 -18.37
C GLY A 475 10.33 -15.96 -19.61
N VAL A 476 10.97 -16.07 -20.77
CA VAL A 476 10.31 -16.31 -22.05
C VAL A 476 11.12 -17.29 -22.88
N GLY A 477 10.44 -18.29 -23.45
CA GLY A 477 11.08 -19.30 -24.29
C GLY A 477 12.23 -20.00 -23.57
N SER A 478 13.39 -20.05 -24.23
CA SER A 478 14.63 -20.61 -23.70
C SER A 478 15.76 -19.57 -23.64
N TYR A 479 15.41 -18.28 -23.56
CA TYR A 479 16.39 -17.19 -23.61
C TYR A 479 17.19 -17.02 -22.32
N TYR A 480 16.69 -17.53 -21.19
CA TYR A 480 17.34 -17.43 -19.89
C TYR A 480 17.54 -18.81 -19.28
N ASP A 481 18.66 -18.98 -18.57
CA ASP A 481 18.82 -20.14 -17.70
C ASP A 481 17.70 -20.14 -16.64
N PRO A 482 17.00 -21.27 -16.38
CA PRO A 482 15.86 -21.33 -15.48
C PRO A 482 16.14 -20.88 -14.04
N TYR A 483 17.41 -20.89 -13.60
CA TYR A 483 17.83 -20.45 -12.28
C TYR A 483 18.55 -19.09 -12.28
N ALA A 484 18.66 -18.41 -13.43
CA ALA A 484 19.24 -17.07 -13.50
C ALA A 484 18.48 -16.06 -12.62
N SER A 485 17.15 -16.19 -12.54
CA SER A 485 16.31 -15.37 -11.64
C SER A 485 16.57 -15.65 -10.16
N HIS A 486 17.16 -16.80 -9.78
CA HIS A 486 17.60 -17.04 -8.41
C HIS A 486 18.94 -16.37 -8.12
N ARG A 487 19.88 -16.46 -9.07
CA ARG A 487 21.28 -16.00 -8.90
C ARG A 487 21.41 -14.48 -8.94
N ILE A 488 20.53 -13.76 -9.65
CA ILE A 488 20.63 -12.30 -9.75
C ILE A 488 20.59 -11.64 -8.36
N PHE A 489 19.77 -12.13 -7.43
CA PHE A 489 19.62 -11.57 -6.10
C PHE A 489 20.88 -11.69 -5.22
N ASP A 490 21.77 -12.63 -5.51
CA ASP A 490 23.00 -12.84 -4.74
C ASP A 490 23.98 -11.66 -4.89
N HIS A 491 23.79 -10.83 -5.92
CA HIS A 491 24.58 -9.61 -6.18
C HIS A 491 24.06 -8.38 -5.42
N PHE A 492 22.92 -8.48 -4.74
CA PHE A 492 22.21 -7.34 -4.12
C PHE A 492 21.86 -7.61 -2.66
N PRO A 493 22.85 -7.71 -1.75
CA PRO A 493 22.58 -7.90 -0.32
C PRO A 493 21.83 -6.71 0.31
N ASP A 494 21.92 -5.53 -0.31
CA ASP A 494 21.26 -4.28 0.08
C ASP A 494 19.82 -4.13 -0.42
N LEU A 495 19.21 -5.20 -0.97
CA LEU A 495 17.85 -5.15 -1.54
C LEU A 495 16.77 -4.76 -0.53
N GLY A 496 16.93 -5.17 0.74
CA GLY A 496 15.99 -4.86 1.82
C GLY A 496 14.64 -5.57 1.72
N ILE A 497 14.53 -6.65 0.95
CA ILE A 497 13.40 -7.61 0.94
C ILE A 497 13.98 -9.02 0.89
N LYS A 498 13.44 -9.95 1.70
CA LYS A 498 13.92 -11.33 1.73
C LYS A 498 13.35 -12.13 0.56
N ILE A 499 14.23 -12.73 -0.24
CA ILE A 499 13.82 -13.58 -1.36
C ILE A 499 13.67 -15.02 -0.90
N VAL A 500 12.49 -15.60 -1.13
CA VAL A 500 12.16 -16.99 -0.81
C VAL A 500 12.20 -17.79 -2.12
N LYS A 501 13.28 -18.56 -2.31
CA LYS A 501 13.57 -19.27 -3.56
C LYS A 501 12.95 -20.68 -3.54
N PHE A 502 12.19 -21.02 -4.56
CA PHE A 502 11.63 -22.36 -4.77
C PHE A 502 12.18 -22.97 -6.06
N ASN A 503 12.71 -24.19 -5.94
CA ASN A 503 13.05 -25.01 -7.09
C ASN A 503 11.76 -25.62 -7.71
N GLU A 504 11.93 -26.54 -8.65
CA GLU A 504 10.79 -27.20 -9.25
C GLU A 504 9.96 -27.98 -8.21
N ILE A 505 8.63 -27.82 -8.30
CA ILE A 505 7.67 -28.49 -7.43
C ILE A 505 6.97 -29.58 -8.25
N PHE A 506 6.95 -30.80 -7.73
CA PHE A 506 6.26 -31.93 -8.33
C PHE A 506 5.40 -32.66 -7.31
N TYR A 507 4.46 -33.47 -7.79
CA TYR A 507 3.66 -34.34 -6.94
C TYR A 507 4.31 -35.72 -6.87
N SER A 508 4.67 -36.18 -5.67
CA SER A 508 5.13 -37.56 -5.45
C SER A 508 3.92 -38.47 -5.25
N LYS A 509 3.81 -39.52 -6.08
CA LYS A 509 2.77 -40.54 -5.91
C LYS A 509 2.96 -41.32 -4.61
N ARG A 510 4.21 -41.65 -4.29
CA ARG A 510 4.58 -42.46 -3.13
C ARG A 510 4.29 -41.72 -1.83
N LEU A 511 4.66 -40.45 -1.76
CA LEU A 511 4.49 -39.63 -0.57
C LEU A 511 3.10 -38.96 -0.50
N ASN A 512 2.34 -39.00 -1.60
CA ASN A 512 1.00 -38.46 -1.73
C ASN A 512 0.89 -36.97 -1.34
N HIS A 513 1.95 -36.20 -1.63
CA HIS A 513 2.02 -34.75 -1.39
C HIS A 513 3.01 -34.07 -2.36
N TYR A 514 3.02 -32.73 -2.37
CA TYR A 514 3.95 -31.94 -3.19
C TYR A 514 5.32 -31.84 -2.54
N VAL A 515 6.36 -31.99 -3.35
CA VAL A 515 7.75 -31.97 -2.92
C VAL A 515 8.52 -30.99 -3.80
N GLN A 516 9.44 -30.25 -3.18
CA GLN A 516 10.41 -29.43 -3.87
C GLN A 516 11.65 -30.26 -4.23
N GLU A 517 12.14 -30.11 -5.46
CA GLU A 517 13.38 -30.73 -5.90
C GLU A 517 14.60 -30.08 -5.21
N ASN A 518 15.32 -30.86 -4.39
CA ASN A 518 16.47 -30.38 -3.60
C ASN A 518 17.82 -30.76 -4.22
N GLY A 519 17.90 -30.92 -5.54
CA GLY A 519 19.15 -31.22 -6.26
C GLY A 519 19.73 -32.63 -6.02
N ARG A 520 19.04 -33.50 -5.27
CA ARG A 520 19.31 -34.94 -5.28
C ARG A 520 18.43 -35.59 -6.35
N PRO A 521 18.98 -36.47 -7.22
CA PRO A 521 18.16 -37.28 -8.09
C PRO A 521 17.13 -38.02 -7.24
N LEU A 522 15.87 -38.07 -7.69
CA LEU A 522 14.92 -38.99 -7.08
C LEU A 522 15.44 -40.40 -7.31
N ASP A 523 15.40 -41.25 -6.28
CA ASP A 523 15.82 -42.64 -6.40
C ASP A 523 14.99 -43.41 -7.47
N ASP A 524 13.83 -42.86 -7.85
CA ASP A 524 12.93 -43.41 -8.87
C ASP A 524 12.15 -42.28 -9.59
N GLU A 525 12.44 -42.06 -10.87
CA GLU A 525 11.71 -41.11 -11.73
C GLU A 525 10.22 -41.48 -11.92
N SER A 526 9.83 -42.73 -11.64
CA SER A 526 8.42 -43.16 -11.73
C SER A 526 7.54 -42.65 -10.57
N ASP A 527 8.16 -42.20 -9.47
CA ASP A 527 7.49 -41.57 -8.32
C ASP A 527 6.96 -40.16 -8.68
N ARG A 528 7.62 -39.50 -9.63
CA ARG A 528 7.24 -38.18 -10.13
C ARG A 528 6.07 -38.31 -11.10
N LEU A 529 4.90 -37.80 -10.73
CA LEU A 529 3.83 -37.61 -11.72
C LEU A 529 4.33 -36.67 -12.82
N SER A 530 4.08 -37.03 -14.08
CA SER A 530 4.52 -36.28 -15.25
C SER A 530 4.13 -34.81 -15.10
N LEU A 531 5.13 -33.92 -15.07
CA LEU A 531 4.92 -32.48 -15.04
C LEU A 531 3.95 -32.07 -16.16
N ILE A 532 2.78 -31.56 -15.79
CA ILE A 532 1.88 -30.94 -16.76
C ILE A 532 2.34 -29.50 -16.94
N SER A 533 2.93 -29.22 -18.10
CA SER A 533 3.26 -27.85 -18.49
C SER A 533 2.00 -27.00 -18.66
N GLY A 534 2.14 -25.68 -18.56
CA GLY A 534 1.05 -24.75 -18.84
C GLY A 534 0.44 -24.95 -20.24
N SER A 535 1.25 -25.28 -21.24
CA SER A 535 0.76 -25.59 -22.59
C SER A 535 -0.07 -26.86 -22.66
N GLN A 536 0.33 -27.92 -21.94
CA GLN A 536 -0.47 -29.14 -21.85
C GLN A 536 -1.79 -28.89 -21.13
N ALA A 537 -1.78 -28.17 -19.99
CA ALA A 537 -2.99 -27.82 -19.27
C ALA A 537 -3.98 -27.01 -20.14
N ARG A 538 -3.47 -26.04 -20.92
CA ARG A 538 -4.28 -25.28 -21.88
C ARG A 538 -4.88 -26.16 -22.96
N ALA A 539 -4.09 -27.07 -23.53
CA ALA A 539 -4.57 -27.99 -24.55
C ALA A 539 -5.68 -28.91 -24.02
N MET A 540 -5.61 -29.33 -22.75
CA MET A 540 -6.70 -30.08 -22.10
C MET A 540 -7.97 -29.23 -22.04
N PHE A 541 -7.89 -27.97 -21.58
CA PHE A 541 -9.05 -27.08 -21.52
C PHE A 541 -9.68 -26.82 -22.89
N LEU A 542 -8.87 -26.61 -23.94
CA LEU A 542 -9.37 -26.42 -25.31
C LEU A 542 -10.07 -27.67 -25.87
N ARG A 543 -9.72 -28.86 -25.38
CA ARG A 543 -10.43 -30.12 -25.71
C ARG A 543 -11.63 -30.41 -24.79
N GLY A 544 -11.94 -29.53 -23.84
CA GLY A 544 -12.97 -29.78 -22.83
C GLY A 544 -12.59 -30.83 -21.78
N GLU A 545 -11.30 -31.17 -21.68
CA GLU A 545 -10.77 -32.14 -20.72
C GLU A 545 -10.36 -31.45 -19.42
N ARG A 546 -10.73 -32.03 -18.29
CA ARG A 546 -10.33 -31.53 -16.97
C ARG A 546 -8.89 -31.96 -16.65
N PRO A 547 -7.98 -31.03 -16.27
CA PRO A 547 -6.69 -31.42 -15.72
C PRO A 547 -6.85 -32.29 -14.46
N PRO A 548 -5.92 -33.21 -14.17
CA PRO A 548 -6.01 -34.05 -12.99
C PRO A 548 -6.08 -33.25 -11.69
N SER A 549 -6.78 -33.78 -10.68
CA SER A 549 -7.01 -33.11 -9.39
C SER A 549 -5.73 -32.84 -8.58
N TRP A 550 -4.70 -33.66 -8.79
CA TRP A 550 -3.36 -33.47 -8.23
C TRP A 550 -2.60 -32.32 -8.91
N PHE A 551 -2.99 -31.88 -10.11
CA PHE A 551 -2.41 -30.71 -10.76
C PHE A 551 -3.22 -29.45 -10.43
N MET A 552 -4.53 -29.50 -10.60
CA MET A 552 -5.42 -28.36 -10.38
C MET A 552 -6.69 -28.79 -9.65
N ARG A 553 -7.15 -27.96 -8.71
CA ARG A 553 -8.40 -28.21 -7.98
C ARG A 553 -9.58 -28.28 -8.96
N PRO A 554 -10.48 -29.29 -8.87
CA PRO A 554 -11.62 -29.41 -9.78
C PRO A 554 -12.49 -28.15 -9.84
N GLU A 555 -12.66 -27.46 -8.72
CA GLU A 555 -13.45 -26.22 -8.61
C GLU A 555 -12.84 -25.07 -9.43
N ILE A 556 -11.51 -25.05 -9.57
CA ILE A 556 -10.80 -24.06 -10.38
C ILE A 556 -10.83 -24.48 -11.86
N SER A 557 -10.64 -25.77 -12.15
CA SER A 557 -10.75 -26.27 -13.52
C SER A 557 -12.14 -26.06 -14.12
N ASN A 558 -13.20 -26.18 -13.31
CA ASN A 558 -14.58 -25.97 -13.77
C ASN A 558 -14.84 -24.52 -14.21
N ILE A 559 -14.23 -23.52 -13.54
CA ILE A 559 -14.35 -22.10 -13.96
C ILE A 559 -13.92 -21.92 -15.42
N VAL A 560 -12.82 -22.57 -15.80
CA VAL A 560 -12.28 -22.51 -17.17
C VAL A 560 -13.12 -23.35 -18.13
N LEU A 561 -13.48 -24.58 -17.75
CA LEU A 561 -14.24 -25.49 -18.61
C LEU A 561 -15.64 -24.95 -18.92
N ASP A 562 -16.33 -24.38 -17.93
CA ASP A 562 -17.65 -23.81 -18.11
C ASP A 562 -17.60 -22.62 -19.09
N ALA A 563 -16.58 -21.76 -18.98
CA ALA A 563 -16.37 -20.65 -19.90
C ALA A 563 -16.07 -21.11 -21.33
N VAL A 564 -15.19 -22.10 -21.50
CA VAL A 564 -14.91 -22.70 -22.83
C VAL A 564 -16.19 -23.32 -23.41
N LYS A 565 -17.00 -24.00 -22.60
CA LYS A 565 -18.27 -24.60 -23.04
C LYS A 565 -19.31 -23.56 -23.47
N ASN A 566 -19.30 -22.38 -22.83
CA ASN A 566 -20.17 -21.26 -23.19
C ASN A 566 -19.68 -20.47 -24.42
N GLY A 567 -18.55 -20.86 -25.02
CA GLY A 567 -17.96 -20.14 -26.15
C GLY A 567 -17.23 -18.86 -25.75
N GLU A 568 -16.93 -18.67 -24.46
CA GLU A 568 -16.17 -17.51 -23.99
C GLU A 568 -14.69 -17.65 -24.36
N GLN A 569 -14.07 -16.54 -24.73
CA GLN A 569 -12.65 -16.52 -25.07
C GLN A 569 -11.81 -16.42 -23.79
N VAL A 570 -11.24 -17.54 -23.35
CA VAL A 570 -10.48 -17.66 -22.08
C VAL A 570 -9.02 -17.21 -22.18
N PHE A 571 -8.44 -17.25 -23.38
CA PHE A 571 -7.03 -16.95 -23.63
C PHE A 571 -6.86 -15.67 -24.45
N GLU A 572 -5.74 -14.97 -24.24
CA GLU A 572 -5.32 -13.85 -25.07
C GLU A 572 -5.04 -14.31 -26.51
N ASN A 573 -5.47 -13.50 -27.49
CA ASN A 573 -5.26 -13.75 -28.92
C ASN A 573 -3.84 -13.42 -29.38
#